data_AF-A0A1P9WRZ7-F1
#
_entry.id   AF-A0A1P9WRZ7-F1
#
_cell.length_a   1.000
_cell.length_b   1.000
_cell.length_c   1.000
_cell.angle_alpha   90.00
_cell.angle_beta   90.00
_cell.angle_gamma   90.00
#
_symmetry.space_group_name_H-M   'P 1'
#
loop_
_entity.id
_entity.type
_entity.pdbx_description
1 polymer ?
#
loop_
_entity_poly.entity_id
_entity_poly.type
_entity_poly.pdbx_seq_one_letter_code
_entity_poly.pdbx_strand_id
1 'polypeptide(L)'
;MKTLIILLLVALTTTALQAQSAQYQQAMADAIGTMKTQSEKTPTADILSVANQFERIASAEPNEWLPRYYAGLSYVFLGFMGKDATEKDKYLDNADRYLKEAQAINTNDELIVLAAYIAQARMTVDPMNRWQQYGPIFQTNIDKAKSMNPGNPRPYILEGTGLLYTPEQFGGGPATACPVLKQAAERFTTFKPVSDLHPNWGRQNMEQLLAKCSK
;
A
#
# COMPACT_ATOMS: atom_id res chain seq x y z
N MET A 1 45.39 0.22 -26.63
CA MET A 1 45.23 -0.44 -25.31
C MET A 1 44.31 0.34 -24.36
N LYS A 2 44.54 1.64 -24.11
CA LYS A 2 43.64 2.46 -23.26
C LYS A 2 42.18 2.49 -23.75
N THR A 3 41.94 2.63 -25.05
CA THR A 3 40.59 2.61 -25.66
C THR A 3 39.89 1.25 -25.55
N LEU A 4 40.64 0.16 -25.62
CA LEU A 4 40.14 -1.22 -25.46
C LEU A 4 39.77 -1.53 -24.00
N ILE A 5 40.54 -1.02 -23.03
CA ILE A 5 40.24 -1.15 -21.60
C ILE A 5 38.97 -0.37 -21.24
N ILE A 6 38.80 0.84 -21.79
CA ILE A 6 37.60 1.66 -21.57
C ILE A 6 36.35 0.97 -22.15
N LEU A 7 36.44 0.41 -23.37
CA LEU A 7 35.34 -0.34 -23.98
C LEU A 7 34.98 -1.61 -23.19
N LEU A 8 35.98 -2.32 -22.64
CA LEU A 8 35.73 -3.49 -21.80
C LEU A 8 35.05 -3.10 -20.48
N LEU A 9 35.50 -2.03 -19.81
CA LEU A 9 34.87 -1.54 -18.59
C LEU A 9 33.43 -1.08 -18.83
N VAL A 10 33.16 -0.37 -19.92
CA VAL A 10 31.80 0.06 -20.28
C VAL A 10 30.90 -1.14 -20.60
N ALA A 11 31.42 -2.16 -21.28
CA ALA A 11 30.66 -3.39 -21.53
C ALA A 11 30.34 -4.15 -20.23
N LEU A 12 31.31 -4.27 -19.31
CA LEU A 12 31.15 -4.93 -18.01
C LEU A 12 30.15 -4.21 -17.08
N THR A 13 30.08 -2.88 -17.11
CA THR A 13 29.10 -2.14 -16.29
C THR A 13 27.68 -2.24 -16.85
N THR A 14 27.50 -2.27 -18.17
CA THR A 14 26.16 -2.38 -18.78
C THR A 14 25.51 -3.74 -18.53
N THR A 15 26.28 -4.83 -18.56
CA THR A 15 25.74 -6.19 -18.29
C THR A 15 25.41 -6.37 -16.81
N ALA A 16 26.20 -5.80 -15.90
CA ALA A 16 25.92 -5.83 -14.46
C ALA A 16 24.62 -5.08 -14.10
N LEU A 17 24.39 -3.90 -14.69
CA LEU A 17 23.16 -3.12 -14.46
C LEU A 17 21.90 -3.83 -14.96
N GLN A 18 21.98 -4.48 -16.13
CA GLN A 18 20.86 -5.27 -16.67
C GLN A 18 20.56 -6.50 -15.81
N ALA A 19 21.60 -7.20 -15.32
CA ALA A 19 21.42 -8.36 -14.46
C ALA A 19 20.81 -8.00 -13.09
N GLN A 20 21.24 -6.88 -12.48
CA GLN A 20 20.66 -6.37 -11.23
C GLN A 20 19.18 -6.02 -11.41
N SER A 21 18.85 -5.31 -12.51
CA SER A 21 17.45 -4.97 -12.83
C SER A 21 16.56 -6.21 -12.98
N ALA A 22 17.02 -7.27 -13.64
CA ALA A 22 16.26 -8.50 -13.79
C ALA A 22 16.04 -9.25 -12.46
N GLN A 23 17.05 -9.29 -11.59
CA GLN A 23 16.94 -9.91 -10.26
C GLN A 23 15.95 -9.16 -9.36
N TYR A 24 15.99 -7.82 -9.39
CA TYR A 24 15.02 -6.99 -8.68
C TYR A 24 13.59 -7.26 -9.15
N GLN A 25 13.35 -7.25 -10.47
CA GLN A 25 12.03 -7.50 -11.06
C GLN A 25 11.48 -8.85 -10.62
N GLN A 26 12.30 -9.90 -10.69
CA GLN A 26 11.90 -11.25 -10.29
C GLN A 26 11.60 -11.32 -8.78
N ALA A 27 12.49 -10.82 -7.93
CA ALA A 27 12.31 -10.85 -6.48
C ALA A 27 11.05 -10.10 -6.03
N MET A 28 10.77 -8.95 -6.66
CA MET A 28 9.54 -8.20 -6.40
C MET A 28 8.31 -8.93 -6.90
N ALA A 29 8.33 -9.49 -8.12
CA ALA A 29 7.22 -10.24 -8.67
C ALA A 29 6.85 -11.44 -7.78
N ASP A 30 7.84 -12.18 -7.28
CA ASP A 30 7.64 -13.31 -6.38
C ASP A 30 7.07 -12.89 -5.03
N ALA A 31 7.59 -11.81 -4.44
CA ALA A 31 7.10 -11.28 -3.17
C ALA A 31 5.65 -10.75 -3.29
N ILE A 32 5.35 -10.00 -4.36
CA ILE A 32 3.99 -9.51 -4.66
C ILE A 32 3.04 -10.69 -4.93
N GLY A 33 3.50 -11.70 -5.67
CA GLY A 33 2.76 -12.92 -5.94
C GLY A 33 2.37 -13.63 -4.64
N THR A 34 3.32 -13.78 -3.72
CA THR A 34 3.08 -14.35 -2.39
C THR A 34 2.14 -13.49 -1.56
N MET A 35 2.29 -12.17 -1.59
CA MET A 35 1.40 -11.25 -0.86
C MET A 35 -0.06 -11.35 -1.35
N LYS A 36 -0.28 -11.54 -2.65
CA LYS A 36 -1.64 -11.66 -3.25
C LYS A 36 -2.41 -12.89 -2.79
N THR A 37 -1.75 -13.92 -2.25
CA THR A 37 -2.41 -15.12 -1.72
C THR A 37 -2.85 -14.96 -0.26
N GLN A 38 -2.41 -13.89 0.40
CA GLN A 38 -2.72 -13.61 1.80
C GLN A 38 -4.15 -13.06 1.95
N SER A 39 -4.75 -13.30 3.10
CA SER A 39 -6.08 -12.81 3.48
C SER A 39 -6.16 -12.53 4.97
N GLU A 40 -7.29 -12.02 5.46
CA GLU A 40 -7.56 -11.85 6.89
C GLU A 40 -7.49 -13.15 7.72
N LYS A 41 -7.55 -14.32 7.05
CA LYS A 41 -7.44 -15.63 7.68
C LYS A 41 -6.00 -16.16 7.72
N THR A 42 -5.08 -15.49 7.04
CA THR A 42 -3.69 -15.94 6.98
C THR A 42 -2.99 -15.65 8.31
N PRO A 43 -2.20 -16.60 8.85
CA PRO A 43 -1.45 -16.35 10.08
C PRO A 43 -0.58 -15.10 9.98
N THR A 44 -0.54 -14.30 11.04
CA THR A 44 0.27 -13.07 11.10
C THR A 44 1.77 -13.35 10.87
N ALA A 45 2.25 -14.53 11.26
CA ALA A 45 3.63 -14.95 11.00
C ALA A 45 3.96 -15.04 9.50
N ASP A 46 3.01 -15.48 8.67
CA ASP A 46 3.21 -15.61 7.22
C ASP A 46 3.20 -14.24 6.55
N ILE A 47 2.30 -13.34 6.97
CA ILE A 47 2.28 -11.94 6.50
C ILE A 47 3.57 -11.22 6.92
N LEU A 48 4.07 -11.47 8.14
CA LEU A 48 5.35 -10.94 8.60
C LEU A 48 6.53 -11.48 7.77
N SER A 49 6.49 -12.74 7.35
CA SER A 49 7.50 -13.30 6.44
C SER A 49 7.54 -12.56 5.11
N VAL A 50 6.37 -12.23 4.55
CA VAL A 50 6.23 -11.42 3.33
C VAL A 50 6.76 -10.00 3.55
N ALA A 51 6.42 -9.35 4.66
CA ALA A 51 6.96 -8.03 5.01
C ALA A 51 8.50 -8.07 5.03
N ASN A 52 9.08 -9.04 5.75
CA ASN A 52 10.54 -9.24 5.84
C ASN A 52 11.19 -9.52 4.48
N GLN A 53 10.48 -10.16 3.54
CA GLN A 53 10.97 -10.34 2.18
C GLN A 53 11.11 -8.99 1.45
N PHE A 54 10.10 -8.13 1.54
CA PHE A 54 10.18 -6.78 1.00
C PHE A 54 11.26 -5.92 1.68
N GLU A 55 11.49 -6.08 2.99
CA GLU A 55 12.59 -5.39 3.68
C GLU A 55 13.97 -5.78 3.13
N ARG A 56 14.18 -7.08 2.87
CA ARG A 56 15.43 -7.57 2.26
C ARG A 56 15.63 -7.00 0.86
N ILE A 57 14.58 -6.95 0.04
CA ILE A 57 14.63 -6.34 -1.28
C ILE A 57 14.91 -4.84 -1.17
N ALA A 58 14.25 -4.11 -0.26
CA ALA A 58 14.49 -2.69 -0.01
C ALA A 58 15.94 -2.37 0.38
N SER A 59 16.56 -3.28 1.14
CA SER A 59 17.96 -3.16 1.57
C SER A 59 18.94 -3.39 0.42
N ALA A 60 18.62 -4.32 -0.49
CA ALA A 60 19.42 -4.58 -1.70
C ALA A 60 19.26 -3.49 -2.76
N GLU A 61 18.07 -2.86 -2.83
CA GLU A 61 17.72 -1.85 -3.82
C GLU A 61 17.40 -0.50 -3.15
N PRO A 62 18.42 0.27 -2.74
CA PRO A 62 18.24 1.48 -1.93
C PRO A 62 17.54 2.64 -2.67
N ASN A 63 17.56 2.62 -4.00
CA ASN A 63 16.94 3.66 -4.83
C ASN A 63 15.51 3.31 -5.27
N GLU A 64 15.00 2.14 -4.87
CA GLU A 64 13.67 1.66 -5.25
C GLU A 64 12.67 1.91 -4.11
N TRP A 65 11.60 2.66 -4.40
CA TRP A 65 10.57 2.97 -3.39
C TRP A 65 9.53 1.84 -3.25
N LEU A 66 9.31 1.04 -4.29
CA LEU A 66 8.28 -0.01 -4.30
C LEU A 66 8.47 -1.09 -3.21
N PRO A 67 9.67 -1.65 -2.97
CA PRO A 67 9.86 -2.61 -1.88
C PRO A 67 9.44 -2.04 -0.53
N ARG A 68 9.77 -0.77 -0.27
CA ARG A 68 9.41 -0.07 0.96
C ARG A 68 7.90 0.15 1.07
N TYR A 69 7.26 0.54 -0.04
CA TYR A 69 5.80 0.62 -0.10
C TYR A 69 5.13 -0.70 0.28
N TYR A 70 5.58 -1.82 -0.29
CA TYR A 70 4.99 -3.13 -0.02
C TYR A 70 5.31 -3.68 1.37
N ALA A 71 6.50 -3.37 1.92
CA ALA A 71 6.80 -3.63 3.32
C ALA A 71 5.81 -2.86 4.22
N GLY A 72 5.64 -1.56 3.97
CA GLY A 72 4.69 -0.72 4.71
C GLY A 72 3.25 -1.21 4.60
N LEU A 73 2.80 -1.58 3.41
CA LEU A 73 1.47 -2.14 3.18
C LEU A 73 1.25 -3.46 3.93
N SER A 74 2.26 -4.35 3.93
CA SER A 74 2.21 -5.61 4.69
C SER A 74 2.08 -5.34 6.20
N TYR A 75 2.80 -4.33 6.71
CA TYR A 75 2.68 -3.90 8.09
C TYR A 75 1.33 -3.25 8.43
N VAL A 76 0.69 -2.57 7.48
CA VAL A 76 -0.69 -2.11 7.65
C VAL A 76 -1.64 -3.30 7.83
N PHE A 77 -1.52 -4.36 7.04
CA PHE A 77 -2.33 -5.58 7.21
C PHE A 77 -2.10 -6.22 8.58
N LEU A 78 -0.85 -6.34 9.01
CA LEU A 78 -0.50 -6.79 10.35
C LEU A 78 -1.09 -5.88 11.45
N GLY A 79 -1.13 -4.57 11.22
CA GLY A 79 -1.74 -3.59 12.13
C GLY A 79 -3.25 -3.78 12.33
N PHE A 80 -3.97 -4.38 11.37
CA PHE A 80 -5.36 -4.79 11.58
C PHE A 80 -5.47 -6.11 12.35
N MET A 81 -4.51 -7.01 12.18
CA MET A 81 -4.57 -8.42 12.60
C MET A 81 -3.83 -8.74 13.91
N GLY A 82 -3.02 -7.81 14.43
CA GLY A 82 -2.30 -7.98 15.69
C GLY A 82 -3.23 -8.35 16.85
N LYS A 83 -2.71 -9.14 17.80
CA LYS A 83 -3.51 -9.74 18.88
C LYS A 83 -4.06 -8.71 19.88
N ASP A 84 -3.35 -7.61 20.07
CA ASP A 84 -3.65 -6.55 21.02
C ASP A 84 -3.18 -5.19 20.48
N ALA A 85 -3.58 -4.10 21.17
CA ALA A 85 -3.27 -2.74 20.73
C ALA A 85 -1.76 -2.48 20.63
N THR A 86 -0.97 -3.01 21.56
CA THR A 86 0.49 -2.84 21.58
C THR A 86 1.14 -3.49 20.37
N GLU A 87 0.74 -4.70 20.02
CA GLU A 87 1.25 -5.41 18.85
C GLU A 87 0.82 -4.74 17.54
N LYS A 88 -0.44 -4.30 17.45
CA LYS A 88 -0.94 -3.54 16.31
C LYS A 88 -0.15 -2.25 16.10
N ASP A 89 0.08 -1.46 17.16
CA ASP A 89 0.87 -0.24 17.06
C ASP A 89 2.32 -0.51 16.67
N LYS A 90 2.94 -1.57 17.19
CA LYS A 90 4.30 -1.95 16.79
C LYS A 90 4.39 -2.25 15.29
N TYR A 91 3.37 -2.87 14.70
CA TYR A 91 3.33 -3.07 13.26
C TYR A 91 3.15 -1.74 12.51
N LEU A 92 2.26 -0.86 12.99
CA LEU A 92 2.01 0.43 12.36
C LEU A 92 3.20 1.40 12.46
N ASP A 93 4.02 1.30 13.51
CA ASP A 93 5.29 2.02 13.61
C ASP A 93 6.28 1.57 12.52
N ASN A 94 6.29 0.27 12.17
CA ASN A 94 7.06 -0.22 11.03
C ASN A 94 6.49 0.25 9.70
N ALA A 95 5.16 0.33 9.56
CA ALA A 95 4.53 0.89 8.39
C ALA A 95 4.93 2.36 8.17
N ASP A 96 4.91 3.17 9.23
CA ASP A 96 5.36 4.57 9.19
C ASP A 96 6.84 4.71 8.82
N ARG A 97 7.70 3.85 9.39
CA ARG A 97 9.13 3.80 9.05
C ARG A 97 9.33 3.57 7.55
N TYR A 98 8.72 2.53 6.98
CA TYR A 98 8.88 2.21 5.56
C TYR A 98 8.22 3.21 4.63
N LEU A 99 7.08 3.79 5.03
CA LEU A 99 6.47 4.90 4.31
C LEU A 99 7.45 6.08 4.22
N LYS A 100 8.07 6.46 5.34
CA LYS A 100 9.04 7.57 5.39
C LYS A 100 10.25 7.30 4.50
N GLU A 101 10.78 6.08 4.52
CA GLU A 101 11.88 5.70 3.64
C GLU A 101 11.49 5.76 2.15
N ALA A 102 10.28 5.30 1.81
CA ALA A 102 9.79 5.37 0.44
C ALA A 102 9.58 6.81 -0.03
N GLN A 103 9.06 7.68 0.86
CA GLN A 103 8.84 9.11 0.60
C GLN A 103 10.14 9.89 0.40
N ALA A 104 11.25 9.43 0.99
CA ALA A 104 12.57 10.01 0.74
C ALA A 104 13.10 9.74 -0.68
N ILE A 105 12.57 8.71 -1.35
CA ILE A 105 12.97 8.29 -2.71
C ILE A 105 12.00 8.85 -3.75
N ASN A 106 10.69 8.84 -3.46
CA ASN A 106 9.67 9.22 -4.41
C ASN A 106 8.50 9.94 -3.73
N THR A 107 7.82 10.82 -4.47
CA THR A 107 6.54 11.41 -4.05
C THR A 107 5.50 11.07 -5.09
N ASN A 108 4.52 10.25 -4.72
CA ASN A 108 3.42 9.84 -5.58
C ASN A 108 2.14 9.60 -4.76
N ASP A 109 1.03 9.39 -5.47
CA ASP A 109 -0.29 9.20 -4.92
C ASP A 109 -0.42 7.90 -4.10
N GLU A 110 0.24 6.81 -4.50
CA GLU A 110 0.22 5.54 -3.75
C GLU A 110 0.86 5.67 -2.36
N LEU A 111 1.93 6.45 -2.22
CA LEU A 111 2.52 6.73 -0.90
C LEU A 111 1.60 7.57 -0.02
N ILE A 112 0.82 8.48 -0.60
CA ILE A 112 -0.19 9.26 0.14
C ILE A 112 -1.36 8.35 0.54
N VAL A 113 -1.78 7.43 -0.34
CA VAL A 113 -2.77 6.40 -0.03
C VAL A 113 -2.28 5.52 1.13
N LEU A 114 -1.01 5.10 1.13
CA LEU A 114 -0.44 4.32 2.22
C LEU A 114 -0.46 5.09 3.55
N ALA A 115 -0.15 6.40 3.52
CA ALA A 115 -0.27 7.26 4.70
C ALA A 115 -1.71 7.33 5.24
N ALA A 116 -2.71 7.47 4.35
CA ALA A 116 -4.11 7.37 4.74
C ALA A 116 -4.42 6.01 5.34
N TYR A 117 -3.92 4.92 4.74
CA TYR A 117 -4.23 3.57 5.20
C TYR A 117 -3.63 3.28 6.59
N ILE A 118 -2.42 3.77 6.87
CA ILE A 118 -1.81 3.71 8.21
C ILE A 118 -2.69 4.46 9.22
N ALA A 119 -3.13 5.67 8.91
CA ALA A 119 -4.01 6.44 9.79
C ALA A 119 -5.34 5.71 10.06
N GLN A 120 -5.94 5.10 9.02
CA GLN A 120 -7.12 4.27 9.16
C GLN A 120 -6.86 3.07 10.10
N ALA A 121 -5.76 2.36 9.91
CA ALA A 121 -5.40 1.24 10.77
C ALA A 121 -5.19 1.68 12.23
N ARG A 122 -4.52 2.81 12.46
CA ARG A 122 -4.34 3.39 13.81
C ARG A 122 -5.66 3.76 14.46
N MET A 123 -6.66 4.23 13.71
CA MET A 123 -8.02 4.42 14.25
C MET A 123 -8.63 3.11 14.73
N THR A 124 -8.47 2.01 13.99
CA THR A 124 -9.07 0.72 14.37
C THR A 124 -8.47 0.08 15.64
N VAL A 125 -7.28 0.52 16.05
CA VAL A 125 -6.63 0.06 17.30
C VAL A 125 -7.43 0.48 18.54
N ASP A 126 -7.94 1.71 18.55
CA ASP A 126 -8.78 2.25 19.62
C ASP A 126 -9.74 3.30 19.03
N PRO A 127 -10.85 2.85 18.42
CA PRO A 127 -11.72 3.72 17.62
C PRO A 127 -12.32 4.89 18.41
N MET A 128 -12.59 4.68 19.71
CA MET A 128 -13.23 5.69 20.56
C MET A 128 -12.29 6.85 20.88
N ASN A 129 -10.99 6.57 21.04
CA ASN A 129 -10.03 7.59 21.46
C ASN A 129 -9.19 8.14 20.30
N ARG A 130 -9.02 7.39 19.21
CA ARG A 130 -8.06 7.72 18.14
C ARG A 130 -8.65 8.43 16.93
N TRP A 131 -9.98 8.47 16.79
CA TRP A 131 -10.62 9.11 15.64
C TRP A 131 -10.31 10.62 15.56
N GLN A 132 -10.21 11.32 16.70
CA GLN A 132 -9.92 12.77 16.73
C GLN A 132 -8.54 13.09 16.17
N GLN A 133 -7.57 12.22 16.43
CA GLN A 133 -6.20 12.38 15.95
C GLN A 133 -6.05 11.92 14.50
N TYR A 134 -6.47 10.69 14.21
CA TYR A 134 -6.15 10.05 12.93
C TYR A 134 -7.23 10.25 11.86
N GLY A 135 -8.45 10.65 12.22
CA GLY A 135 -9.52 10.97 11.27
C GLY A 135 -9.16 12.14 10.34
N PRO A 136 -8.71 13.30 10.88
CA PRO A 136 -8.24 14.42 10.05
C PRO A 136 -7.03 14.06 9.18
N ILE A 137 -6.09 13.25 9.72
CA ILE A 137 -4.92 12.77 8.98
C ILE A 137 -5.36 11.88 7.82
N PHE A 138 -6.29 10.96 8.07
CA PHE A 138 -6.88 10.10 7.04
C PHE A 138 -7.50 10.95 5.93
N GLN A 139 -8.44 11.85 6.26
CA GLN A 139 -9.16 12.63 5.24
C GLN A 139 -8.22 13.54 4.44
N THR A 140 -7.27 14.20 5.10
CA THR A 140 -6.27 15.05 4.43
C THR A 140 -5.47 14.27 3.39
N ASN A 141 -5.05 13.04 3.72
CA ASN A 141 -4.32 12.20 2.78
C ASN A 141 -5.23 11.65 1.66
N ILE A 142 -6.48 11.30 1.95
CA ILE A 142 -7.45 10.92 0.93
C ILE A 142 -7.64 12.04 -0.09
N ASP A 143 -7.91 13.26 0.38
CA ASP A 143 -8.14 14.42 -0.50
C ASP A 143 -6.90 14.75 -1.32
N LYS A 144 -5.72 14.66 -0.70
CA LYS A 144 -4.44 14.87 -1.38
C LYS A 144 -4.17 13.80 -2.45
N ALA A 145 -4.43 12.52 -2.16
CA ALA A 145 -4.25 11.43 -3.11
C ALA A 145 -5.20 11.58 -4.31
N LYS A 146 -6.48 11.89 -4.07
CA LYS A 146 -7.46 12.15 -5.12
C LYS A 146 -7.09 13.36 -5.98
N SER A 147 -6.56 14.42 -5.37
CA SER A 147 -6.12 15.61 -6.08
C SER A 147 -4.87 15.34 -6.93
N MET A 148 -3.93 14.53 -6.41
CA MET A 148 -2.70 14.16 -7.11
C MET A 148 -2.97 13.20 -8.28
N ASN A 149 -3.82 12.20 -8.07
CA ASN A 149 -4.21 11.26 -9.11
C ASN A 149 -5.70 10.90 -8.98
N PRO A 150 -6.59 11.64 -9.67
CA PRO A 150 -8.03 11.35 -9.66
C PRO A 150 -8.38 9.96 -10.22
N GLY A 151 -7.47 9.35 -11.01
CA GLY A 151 -7.65 8.02 -11.59
C GLY A 151 -7.26 6.88 -10.66
N ASN A 152 -6.60 7.14 -9.53
CA ASN A 152 -6.28 6.10 -8.56
C ASN A 152 -7.56 5.62 -7.85
N PRO A 153 -7.93 4.33 -7.92
CA PRO A 153 -9.13 3.83 -7.28
C PRO A 153 -8.99 3.71 -5.74
N ARG A 154 -7.78 3.48 -5.21
CA ARG A 154 -7.56 3.17 -3.78
C ARG A 154 -8.01 4.23 -2.79
N PRO A 155 -7.82 5.56 -2.99
CA PRO A 155 -8.32 6.54 -2.04
C PRO A 155 -9.86 6.48 -1.92
N TYR A 156 -10.57 6.15 -3.00
CA TYR A 156 -12.02 5.96 -2.98
C TYR A 156 -12.42 4.67 -2.26
N ILE A 157 -11.63 3.59 -2.41
CA ILE A 157 -11.85 2.34 -1.64
C ILE A 157 -11.71 2.63 -0.15
N LEU A 158 -10.62 3.28 0.26
CA LEU A 158 -10.35 3.54 1.67
C LEU A 158 -11.41 4.46 2.28
N GLU A 159 -11.79 5.54 1.59
CA GLU A 159 -12.84 6.45 2.03
C GLU A 159 -14.21 5.76 2.10
N GLY A 160 -14.59 5.03 1.05
CA GLY A 160 -15.84 4.27 1.03
C GLY A 160 -15.90 3.23 2.14
N THR A 161 -14.77 2.56 2.44
CA THR A 161 -14.66 1.64 3.58
C THR A 161 -14.87 2.37 4.91
N GLY A 162 -14.22 3.52 5.10
CA GLY A 162 -14.36 4.34 6.30
C GLY A 162 -15.78 4.83 6.52
N LEU A 163 -16.45 5.31 5.47
CA LEU A 163 -17.86 5.71 5.51
C LEU A 163 -18.77 4.54 5.86
N LEU A 164 -18.53 3.37 5.27
CA LEU A 164 -19.39 2.19 5.46
C LEU A 164 -19.42 1.73 6.92
N TYR A 165 -18.29 1.84 7.61
CA TYR A 165 -18.15 1.44 9.02
C TYR A 165 -18.33 2.59 10.01
N THR A 166 -18.51 3.82 9.53
CA THR A 166 -18.94 4.94 10.37
C THR A 166 -20.45 4.80 10.61
N PRO A 167 -20.96 4.91 11.86
CA PRO A 167 -22.39 4.85 12.11
C PRO A 167 -23.18 5.94 11.38
N GLU A 168 -24.42 5.65 10.98
CA GLU A 168 -25.29 6.59 10.24
C GLU A 168 -25.51 7.91 10.99
N GLN A 169 -25.65 7.86 12.32
CA GLN A 169 -25.80 9.05 13.16
C GLN A 169 -24.60 10.01 13.11
N PHE A 170 -23.45 9.54 12.61
CA PHE A 170 -22.24 10.34 12.39
C PHE A 170 -21.98 10.60 10.89
N GLY A 171 -22.96 10.36 10.03
CA GLY A 171 -22.88 10.62 8.58
C GLY A 171 -22.28 9.48 7.75
N GLY A 172 -22.04 8.31 8.36
CA GLY A 172 -21.60 7.12 7.65
C GLY A 172 -22.74 6.24 7.13
N GLY A 173 -22.45 4.96 6.96
CA GLY A 173 -23.38 3.93 6.51
C GLY A 173 -23.42 3.72 4.99
N PRO A 174 -24.20 2.74 4.51
CA PRO A 174 -24.25 2.37 3.10
C PRO A 174 -24.65 3.53 2.18
N ALA A 175 -25.58 4.38 2.61
CA ALA A 175 -26.08 5.50 1.79
C ALA A 175 -24.97 6.47 1.36
N THR A 176 -23.99 6.75 2.24
CA THR A 176 -22.86 7.65 1.93
C THR A 176 -21.66 6.90 1.36
N ALA A 177 -21.42 5.65 1.79
CA ALA A 177 -20.30 4.84 1.34
C ALA A 177 -20.44 4.35 -0.11
N CYS A 178 -21.63 3.92 -0.51
CA CYS A 178 -21.84 3.22 -1.77
C CYS A 178 -21.61 4.09 -3.03
N PRO A 179 -22.01 5.38 -3.06
CA PRO A 179 -21.60 6.28 -4.14
C PRO A 179 -20.09 6.39 -4.30
N VAL A 180 -19.34 6.39 -3.20
CA VAL A 180 -17.87 6.47 -3.22
C VAL A 180 -17.24 5.15 -3.69
N LEU A 181 -17.76 4.00 -3.24
CA LEU A 181 -17.29 2.69 -3.70
C LEU A 181 -17.58 2.46 -5.20
N LYS A 182 -18.71 2.98 -5.72
CA LYS A 182 -19.00 2.95 -7.17
C LYS A 182 -18.00 3.79 -7.96
N GLN A 183 -17.62 4.97 -7.45
CA GLN A 183 -16.55 5.78 -8.04
C GLN A 183 -15.19 5.05 -8.07
N ALA A 184 -14.88 4.24 -7.05
CA ALA A 184 -13.70 3.37 -7.07
C ALA A 184 -13.79 2.32 -8.18
N ALA A 185 -14.96 1.70 -8.36
CA ALA A 185 -15.19 0.68 -9.38
C ALA A 185 -15.04 1.23 -10.80
N GLU A 186 -15.59 2.43 -11.05
CA GLU A 186 -15.42 3.14 -12.32
C GLU A 186 -13.95 3.38 -12.63
N ARG A 187 -13.16 3.84 -11.65
CA ARG A 187 -11.72 4.07 -11.84
C ARG A 187 -10.96 2.80 -12.16
N PHE A 188 -11.32 1.68 -11.54
CA PHE A 188 -10.76 0.39 -11.89
C PHE A 188 -11.03 -0.06 -13.33
N THR A 189 -12.03 0.48 -14.02
CA THR A 189 -12.26 0.15 -15.45
C THR A 189 -11.18 0.72 -16.36
N THR A 190 -10.58 1.85 -15.98
CA THR A 190 -9.56 2.56 -16.76
C THR A 190 -8.17 2.53 -16.12
N PHE A 191 -8.06 2.15 -14.85
CA PHE A 191 -6.80 2.12 -14.13
C PHE A 191 -5.83 1.10 -14.74
N LYS A 192 -4.64 1.57 -15.07
CA LYS A 192 -3.51 0.75 -15.51
C LYS A 192 -2.33 1.03 -14.61
N PRO A 193 -1.79 0.02 -13.89
CA PRO A 193 -0.57 0.22 -13.13
C PRO A 193 0.58 0.55 -14.08
N VAL A 194 1.54 1.36 -13.61
CA VAL A 194 2.69 1.81 -14.41
C VAL A 194 3.59 0.64 -14.85
N SER A 195 3.67 -0.40 -14.03
CA SER A 195 4.31 -1.68 -14.36
C SER A 195 3.65 -2.82 -13.57
N ASP A 196 4.04 -4.06 -13.84
CA ASP A 196 3.55 -5.25 -13.12
C ASP A 196 3.90 -5.25 -11.63
N LEU A 197 4.91 -4.46 -11.23
CA LEU A 197 5.30 -4.26 -9.84
C LEU A 197 4.51 -3.16 -9.14
N HIS A 198 3.78 -2.31 -9.88
CA HIS A 198 3.03 -1.22 -9.26
C HIS A 198 1.75 -1.74 -8.60
N PRO A 199 1.24 -1.00 -7.59
CA PRO A 199 0.06 -1.43 -6.84
C PRO A 199 -1.13 -1.73 -7.75
N ASN A 200 -1.73 -2.90 -7.59
CA ASN A 200 -2.94 -3.32 -8.28
C ASN A 200 -3.91 -4.09 -7.35
N TRP A 201 -3.83 -3.82 -6.05
CA TRP A 201 -4.71 -4.41 -5.04
C TRP A 201 -6.05 -3.65 -4.94
N GLY A 202 -6.97 -4.16 -4.12
CA GLY A 202 -8.18 -3.43 -3.71
C GLY A 202 -9.44 -3.73 -4.52
N ARG A 203 -9.33 -4.24 -5.76
CA ARG A 203 -10.50 -4.60 -6.59
C ARG A 203 -11.41 -5.61 -5.89
N GLN A 204 -10.86 -6.73 -5.43
CA GLN A 204 -11.64 -7.78 -4.76
C GLN A 204 -12.29 -7.28 -3.47
N ASN A 205 -11.56 -6.49 -2.66
CA ASN A 205 -12.12 -5.89 -1.44
C ASN A 205 -13.28 -4.94 -1.77
N MET A 206 -13.09 -4.06 -2.76
CA MET A 206 -14.14 -3.15 -3.22
C MET A 206 -15.38 -3.91 -3.70
N GLU A 207 -15.24 -5.01 -4.44
CA GLU A 207 -16.38 -5.84 -4.88
C GLU A 207 -17.13 -6.43 -3.68
N GLN A 208 -16.43 -6.90 -2.65
CA GLN A 208 -17.03 -7.38 -1.41
C GLN A 208 -17.75 -6.27 -0.63
N LEU A 209 -17.19 -5.06 -0.61
CA LEU A 209 -17.80 -3.89 0.02
C LEU A 209 -19.06 -3.44 -0.74
N LEU A 210 -19.02 -3.45 -2.07
CA LEU A 210 -20.18 -3.14 -2.92
C LEU A 210 -21.31 -4.15 -2.74
N ALA A 211 -21.03 -5.41 -2.39
CA ALA A 211 -22.08 -6.37 -2.05
C ALA A 211 -22.88 -5.97 -0.79
N LYS A 212 -22.34 -5.08 0.06
CA LYS A 212 -23.05 -4.50 1.21
C LYS A 212 -23.90 -3.28 0.83
N CYS A 213 -23.78 -2.77 -0.38
CA CYS A 213 -24.55 -1.62 -0.89
C CYS A 213 -25.95 -1.95 -1.39
N SER A 214 -26.23 -3.23 -1.61
CA SER A 214 -27.50 -3.73 -2.15
C SER A 214 -28.43 -4.28 -1.07
N LYS A 215 -28.13 -3.98 0.21
CA LYS A 215 -28.91 -4.39 1.37
C LYS A 215 -29.52 -3.17 2.04
#